data_AF-A0A2E9TZS4-F1
#
_entry.id   AF-A0A2E9TZS4-F1
#
_cell.length_a   1.000
_cell.length_b   1.000
_cell.length_c   1.000
_cell.angle_alpha   90.00
_cell.angle_beta   90.00
_cell.angle_gamma   90.00
#
_symmetry.space_group_name_H-M   'P 1'
#
loop_
_entity.id
_entity.type
_entity.pdbx_description
1 polymer ?
#
loop_
_entity_poly.entity_id
_entity_poly.type
_entity_poly.pdbx_seq_one_letter_code
_entity_poly.pdbx_strand_id
1 'polypeptide(L)'
;MGFILLAKFDRIYYLCLLSFLLSLTSYIYLLFWASIIPVGLSGDNSAQGDTYVSLIESGSLLLMLIAFIPVIFTLFLLISVNRRGLQDRGSKINLWITTLFYYSYIIVTIMSFGFLYMPAVVFLTAATVSTLVYRSRLNK
;
A
#
# COMPACT_ATOMS: atom_id res chain seq x y z
N MET A 1 18.16 -13.47 -9.37
CA MET A 1 17.53 -12.53 -10.34
C MET A 1 17.27 -11.12 -9.81
N GLY A 2 17.13 -10.88 -8.48
CA GLY A 2 16.88 -9.53 -7.94
C GLY A 2 18.01 -8.50 -8.13
N PHE A 3 19.26 -8.95 -8.25
CA PHE A 3 20.43 -8.07 -8.37
C PHE A 3 20.58 -7.36 -9.73
N ILE A 4 19.99 -7.89 -10.82
CA ILE A 4 20.16 -7.35 -12.18
C ILE A 4 19.24 -6.13 -12.42
N LEU A 5 18.10 -6.05 -11.73
CA LEU A 5 17.19 -4.90 -11.82
C LEU A 5 17.69 -3.67 -11.05
N LEU A 6 18.51 -3.86 -10.01
CA LEU A 6 19.16 -2.77 -9.27
C LEU A 6 20.11 -1.93 -10.13
N ALA A 7 20.67 -2.50 -11.19
CA ALA A 7 21.58 -1.79 -12.09
C ALA A 7 20.85 -0.81 -13.03
N LYS A 8 19.53 -0.94 -13.20
CA LYS A 8 18.75 -0.19 -14.22
C LYS A 8 17.78 0.84 -13.65
N PHE A 9 17.41 0.72 -12.37
CA PHE A 9 16.41 1.55 -11.72
C PHE A 9 16.93 2.11 -10.39
N ASP A 10 16.48 3.30 -10.01
CA ASP A 10 16.83 3.88 -8.72
C ASP A 10 16.24 3.05 -7.57
N ARG A 11 16.99 2.94 -6.45
CA ARG A 11 16.58 2.21 -5.25
C ARG A 11 15.23 2.70 -4.72
N ILE A 12 14.97 4.01 -4.82
CA ILE A 12 13.70 4.61 -4.37
C ILE A 12 12.54 4.09 -5.22
N TYR A 13 12.72 3.99 -6.54
CA TYR A 13 11.70 3.43 -7.44
C TYR A 13 11.42 1.95 -7.10
N TYR A 14 12.45 1.17 -6.79
CA TYR A 14 12.28 -0.23 -6.39
C TYR A 14 11.48 -0.39 -5.10
N LEU A 15 11.75 0.45 -4.09
CA LEU A 15 10.98 0.44 -2.84
C LEU A 15 9.51 0.80 -3.05
N CYS A 16 9.23 1.77 -3.94
CA CYS A 16 7.87 2.12 -4.34
C CYS A 16 7.17 0.98 -5.09
N LEU A 17 7.89 0.32 -5.99
CA LEU A 17 7.39 -0.84 -6.74
C LEU A 17 7.04 -2.00 -5.80
N LEU A 18 7.89 -2.28 -4.82
CA LEU A 18 7.67 -3.33 -3.83
C LEU A 18 6.46 -2.99 -2.94
N SER A 19 6.34 -1.74 -2.51
CA SER A 19 5.14 -1.26 -1.79
C SER A 19 3.86 -1.45 -2.60
N PHE A 20 3.87 -1.10 -3.89
CA PHE A 20 2.74 -1.33 -4.79
C PHE A 20 2.38 -2.81 -4.92
N LEU A 21 3.37 -3.68 -5.15
CA LEU A 21 3.12 -5.12 -5.27
C LEU A 21 2.54 -5.72 -3.98
N LEU A 22 3.04 -5.29 -2.81
CA LEU A 22 2.48 -5.71 -1.53
C LEU A 22 1.05 -5.20 -1.35
N SER A 23 0.79 -3.94 -1.64
CA SER A 23 -0.56 -3.35 -1.57
C SER A 23 -1.56 -4.09 -2.48
N LEU A 24 -1.13 -4.42 -3.70
CA LEU A 24 -1.93 -5.18 -4.66
C LEU A 24 -2.15 -6.63 -4.21
N THR A 25 -1.12 -7.27 -3.65
CA THR A 25 -1.23 -8.63 -3.11
C THR A 25 -2.18 -8.68 -1.92
N SER A 26 -2.10 -7.70 -1.02
CA SER A 26 -3.01 -7.55 0.11
C SER A 26 -4.46 -7.35 -0.35
N TYR A 27 -4.69 -6.54 -1.39
CA TYR A 27 -6.01 -6.37 -1.97
C TYR A 27 -6.58 -7.66 -2.60
N ILE A 28 -5.76 -8.37 -3.39
CA ILE A 28 -6.15 -9.68 -3.96
C ILE A 28 -6.46 -10.67 -2.85
N TYR A 29 -5.62 -10.72 -1.81
CA TYR A 29 -5.85 -11.59 -0.66
C TYR A 29 -7.20 -11.29 -0.01
N LEU A 30 -7.51 -10.01 0.21
CA LEU A 30 -8.80 -9.59 0.77
C LEU A 30 -9.99 -10.00 -0.11
N LEU A 31 -9.87 -9.88 -1.44
CA LEU A 31 -10.93 -10.27 -2.37
C LEU A 31 -11.28 -11.75 -2.26
N PHE A 32 -10.29 -12.63 -2.25
CA PHE A 32 -10.51 -14.08 -2.35
C PHE A 32 -10.50 -14.81 -1.01
N TRP A 33 -9.89 -14.24 0.04
CA TRP A 33 -9.65 -14.95 1.29
C TRP A 33 -10.57 -14.46 2.41
N ALA A 34 -11.46 -15.34 2.85
CA ALA A 34 -12.55 -15.08 3.80
C ALA A 34 -12.14 -15.02 5.27
N SER A 35 -10.95 -14.53 5.63
CA SER A 35 -10.41 -14.71 6.98
C SER A 35 -10.33 -13.46 7.85
N ILE A 36 -10.67 -12.27 7.35
CA ILE A 36 -10.30 -11.02 8.03
C ILE A 36 -11.47 -10.08 8.33
N ILE A 37 -12.56 -10.11 7.54
CA ILE A 37 -13.68 -9.21 7.77
C ILE A 37 -14.72 -9.93 8.65
N PRO A 38 -14.89 -9.54 9.92
CA PRO A 38 -16.03 -10.00 10.70
C PRO A 38 -17.29 -9.35 10.11
N VAL A 39 -18.19 -10.16 9.54
CA VAL A 39 -19.52 -9.68 9.14
C VAL A 39 -20.45 -9.88 10.32
N GLY A 40 -20.48 -8.88 11.20
CA GLY A 40 -21.38 -8.80 12.36
C GLY A 40 -22.22 -7.52 12.28
N LEU A 41 -23.04 -7.38 11.24
CA LEU A 41 -23.96 -6.25 11.07
C LEU A 41 -25.26 -6.74 10.43
N SER A 42 -25.94 -7.62 11.15
CA SER A 42 -27.38 -7.84 10.99
C SER A 42 -27.93 -7.94 12.39
N GLY A 43 -28.75 -6.96 12.76
CA GLY A 43 -29.29 -6.81 14.10
C GLY A 43 -30.26 -7.93 14.43
N ASP A 44 -29.72 -9.08 14.82
CA ASP A 44 -30.48 -10.09 15.52
C ASP A 44 -29.67 -10.57 16.72
N ASN A 45 -30.26 -10.41 17.90
CA ASN A 45 -29.67 -10.73 19.21
C ASN A 45 -29.59 -12.24 19.42
N SER A 46 -28.90 -12.94 18.54
CA SER A 46 -28.55 -14.34 18.72
C SER A 46 -27.04 -14.47 18.65
N ALA A 47 -26.48 -15.19 19.61
CA ALA A 47 -25.05 -15.43 19.79
C ALA A 47 -24.47 -16.27 18.63
N GLN A 48 -24.42 -15.69 17.44
CA GLN A 48 -23.87 -16.31 16.24
C GLN A 48 -22.42 -15.81 16.10
N GLY A 49 -21.47 -16.72 16.30
CA GLY A 49 -20.05 -16.41 16.27
C GLY A 49 -19.62 -15.66 15.02
N ASP A 50 -18.62 -14.79 15.16
CA ASP A 50 -18.07 -13.95 14.10
C ASP A 50 -17.79 -14.78 12.84
N THR A 51 -18.70 -14.74 11.87
CA THR A 51 -18.49 -15.33 10.56
C THR A 51 -17.55 -14.42 9.78
N TYR A 52 -16.34 -14.92 9.53
CA TYR A 52 -15.38 -14.29 8.65
C TYR A 52 -15.77 -14.57 7.21
N VAL A 53 -15.94 -13.52 6.41
CA VAL A 53 -16.44 -13.60 5.04
C VAL A 53 -15.46 -12.89 4.11
N SER A 54 -15.32 -13.36 2.87
CA SER A 54 -14.50 -12.69 1.85
C SER A 54 -15.17 -11.40 1.36
N LEU A 55 -14.42 -10.43 0.79
CA LEU A 55 -15.06 -9.20 0.30
C LEU A 55 -16.07 -9.48 -0.82
N ILE A 56 -15.78 -10.48 -1.67
CA ILE A 56 -16.67 -10.87 -2.76
C ILE A 56 -17.99 -11.42 -2.19
N GLU A 57 -17.90 -12.28 -1.18
CA GLU A 57 -19.06 -12.90 -0.54
C GLU A 57 -19.84 -11.92 0.35
N SER A 58 -19.18 -10.90 0.89
CA SER A 58 -19.86 -9.78 1.59
C SER A 58 -20.75 -8.96 0.65
N GLY A 59 -20.52 -9.02 -0.67
CA GLY A 59 -21.27 -8.28 -1.70
C GLY A 59 -21.16 -6.75 -1.61
N SER A 60 -20.40 -6.21 -0.65
CA SER A 60 -20.32 -4.78 -0.38
C SER A 60 -19.33 -4.09 -1.32
N LEU A 61 -19.86 -3.47 -2.37
CA LEU A 61 -19.08 -2.63 -3.30
C LEU A 61 -18.31 -1.52 -2.60
N LEU A 62 -18.86 -0.97 -1.51
CA LEU A 62 -18.23 0.10 -0.76
C LEU A 62 -16.95 -0.39 -0.04
N LEU A 63 -16.98 -1.58 0.58
CA LEU A 63 -15.79 -2.17 1.22
C LEU A 63 -14.72 -2.53 0.18
N MET A 64 -15.13 -3.06 -0.97
CA MET A 64 -14.21 -3.32 -2.09
C MET A 64 -13.52 -2.04 -2.57
N LEU A 65 -14.29 -0.95 -2.73
CA LEU A 65 -13.75 0.32 -3.18
C LEU A 65 -12.81 0.93 -2.14
N ILE A 66 -13.15 0.86 -0.84
CA ILE A 66 -12.28 1.31 0.25
C ILE A 66 -10.97 0.52 0.24
N ALA A 67 -11.02 -0.82 0.15
CA ALA A 67 -9.84 -1.67 0.10
C ALA A 67 -8.95 -1.43 -1.14
N PHE A 68 -9.51 -0.86 -2.20
CA PHE A 68 -8.77 -0.54 -3.42
C PHE A 68 -8.01 0.80 -3.34
N ILE A 69 -8.39 1.69 -2.43
CA ILE A 69 -7.76 3.02 -2.25
C ILE A 69 -6.22 2.95 -2.12
N PRO A 70 -5.63 2.09 -1.26
CA PRO A 70 -4.18 2.00 -1.11
C PRO A 70 -3.45 1.57 -2.39
N VAL A 71 -4.12 0.77 -3.23
CA VAL A 71 -3.58 0.31 -4.52
C VAL A 71 -3.51 1.47 -5.50
N ILE A 72 -4.55 2.30 -5.58
CA ILE A 72 -4.56 3.49 -6.44
C ILE A 72 -3.45 4.46 -6.01
N PHE A 73 -3.32 4.74 -4.71
CA PHE A 73 -2.32 5.68 -4.22
C PHE A 73 -0.88 5.21 -4.51
N THR A 74 -0.59 3.94 -4.26
CA THR A 74 0.73 3.37 -4.56
C THR A 74 1.01 3.33 -6.06
N LEU A 75 0.00 3.09 -6.90
CA LEU A 75 0.13 3.15 -8.36
C LEU A 75 0.41 4.57 -8.85
N PHE A 76 -0.33 5.56 -8.36
CA PHE A 76 -0.13 6.97 -8.72
C PHE A 76 1.28 7.44 -8.34
N LEU A 77 1.74 7.05 -7.15
CA LEU A 77 3.10 7.32 -6.70
C LEU A 77 4.14 6.64 -7.59
N LEU A 78 3.93 5.38 -7.99
CA LEU A 78 4.84 4.65 -8.87
C LEU A 78 4.98 5.31 -10.24
N ILE A 79 3.90 5.90 -10.76
CA ILE A 79 3.91 6.66 -12.03
C ILE A 79 4.62 8.01 -11.86
N SER A 80 4.43 8.67 -10.70
CA SER A 80 5.01 9.97 -10.40
C SER A 80 6.51 9.92 -10.03
N VAL A 81 7.00 8.78 -9.55
CA VAL A 81 8.41 8.60 -9.20
C VAL A 81 9.26 8.38 -10.44
N ASN A 82 10.35 9.15 -10.54
CA ASN A 82 11.31 8.99 -11.63
C ASN A 82 11.97 7.60 -11.59
N ARG A 83 11.97 6.92 -12.74
CA ARG A 83 12.52 5.57 -12.92
C ARG A 83 14.05 5.58 -12.95
N ARG A 84 14.66 6.64 -13.46
CA ARG A 84 16.11 6.76 -13.67
C ARG A 84 16.58 8.19 -13.36
N GLY A 85 17.27 8.34 -12.24
CA GLY A 85 17.89 9.61 -11.87
C GLY A 85 17.39 10.16 -10.53
N LEU A 86 17.88 11.36 -10.20
CA LEU A 86 17.51 12.05 -8.98
C LEU A 86 16.01 12.37 -8.96
N GLN A 87 15.40 12.24 -7.77
CA GLN A 87 14.02 12.67 -7.59
C GLN A 87 13.92 14.20 -7.52
N ASP A 88 13.05 14.74 -8.37
CA ASP A 88 12.66 16.15 -8.31
C ASP A 88 11.96 16.48 -7.00
N ARG A 89 11.99 17.77 -6.61
CA ARG A 89 11.31 18.27 -5.40
C ARG A 89 9.83 17.86 -5.36
N GLY A 90 9.15 17.90 -6.50
CA GLY A 90 7.73 17.48 -6.62
C GLY A 90 7.53 16.00 -6.34
N SER A 91 8.43 15.13 -6.82
CA SER A 91 8.37 13.69 -6.57
C SER A 91 8.58 13.36 -5.08
N LYS A 92 9.50 14.08 -4.41
CA LYS A 92 9.71 13.95 -2.96
C LYS A 92 8.49 14.34 -2.14
N ILE A 93 7.85 15.46 -2.50
CA ILE A 93 6.63 15.94 -1.83
C ILE A 93 5.49 14.94 -2.05
N ASN A 94 5.30 14.45 -3.27
CA ASN A 94 4.25 13.47 -3.57
C ASN A 94 4.46 12.17 -2.77
N LEU A 95 5.72 11.74 -2.62
CA LEU A 95 6.09 10.56 -1.86
C LEU A 95 5.84 10.73 -0.35
N TRP A 96 6.12 11.91 0.20
CA TRP A 96 5.77 12.26 1.58
C TRP A 96 4.26 12.27 1.81
N ILE A 97 3.51 12.98 0.96
CA ILE A 97 2.06 13.11 1.07
C ILE A 97 1.40 11.73 0.98
N THR A 98 1.80 10.92 0.00
CA THR A 98 1.25 9.57 -0.17
C THR A 98 1.54 8.69 1.04
N THR A 99 2.76 8.76 1.59
CA THR A 99 3.11 8.00 2.80
C THR A 99 2.24 8.41 3.99
N LEU A 100 2.00 9.71 4.18
CA LEU A 100 1.11 10.21 5.23
C LEU A 100 -0.33 9.74 5.05
N PHE A 101 -0.89 9.84 3.83
CA PHE A 101 -2.23 9.32 3.54
C PHE A 101 -2.34 7.82 3.76
N TYR A 102 -1.31 7.06 3.39
CA TYR A 102 -1.29 5.61 3.58
C TYR A 102 -1.31 5.23 5.07
N TYR A 103 -0.55 5.95 5.91
CA TYR A 103 -0.63 5.78 7.36
C TYR A 103 -2.01 6.13 7.92
N SER A 104 -2.58 7.27 7.53
CA SER A 104 -3.93 7.66 7.95
C SER A 104 -4.97 6.61 7.57
N TYR A 105 -4.87 6.05 6.37
CA TYR A 105 -5.72 4.97 5.91
C TYR A 105 -5.59 3.72 6.78
N ILE A 106 -4.36 3.28 7.09
CA ILE A 106 -4.13 2.12 7.94
C ILE A 106 -4.72 2.36 9.32
N ILE A 107 -4.52 3.53 9.93
CA ILE A 107 -5.03 3.85 11.26
C ILE A 107 -6.56 3.74 11.32
N VAL A 108 -7.26 4.26 10.30
CA VAL A 108 -8.74 4.20 10.25
C VAL A 108 -9.23 2.78 10.00
N THR A 109 -8.51 1.99 9.20
CA THR A 109 -8.94 0.64 8.78
C THR A 109 -8.33 -0.49 9.61
N ILE A 110 -7.53 -0.17 10.64
CA ILE A 110 -6.74 -1.15 11.41
C ILE A 110 -7.61 -2.23 12.07
N MET A 111 -8.80 -1.84 12.54
CA MET A 111 -9.74 -2.73 13.23
C MET A 111 -10.38 -3.76 12.30
N SER A 112 -10.31 -3.56 10.98
CA SER A 112 -10.85 -4.49 10.00
C SER A 112 -9.72 -5.21 9.27
N PHE A 113 -9.07 -4.56 8.32
CA PHE A 113 -8.10 -5.19 7.42
C PHE A 113 -6.87 -4.31 7.12
N GLY A 114 -6.77 -3.13 7.73
CA GLY A 114 -5.68 -2.19 7.54
C GLY A 114 -4.31 -2.77 7.87
N PHE A 115 -4.25 -3.78 8.76
CA PHE A 115 -3.00 -4.43 9.15
C PHE A 115 -2.30 -5.13 7.97
N LEU A 116 -3.03 -5.60 6.95
CA LEU A 116 -2.42 -6.25 5.77
C LEU A 116 -1.58 -5.29 4.93
N TYR A 117 -1.82 -3.99 5.08
CA TYR A 117 -1.11 -2.96 4.34
C TYR A 117 0.12 -2.44 5.10
N MET A 118 0.37 -2.91 6.34
CA MET A 118 1.55 -2.55 7.14
C MET A 118 2.89 -2.81 6.41
N PRO A 119 3.14 -3.98 5.80
CA PRO A 119 4.39 -4.20 5.08
C PRO A 119 4.59 -3.18 3.96
N ALA A 120 3.53 -2.84 3.22
CA ALA A 120 3.59 -1.86 2.14
C ALA A 120 3.96 -0.46 2.63
N VAL A 121 3.42 -0.01 3.77
CA VAL A 121 3.74 1.31 4.34
C VAL A 121 5.17 1.39 4.86
N VAL A 122 5.73 0.28 5.38
CA VAL A 122 7.13 0.21 5.81
C VAL A 122 8.07 0.45 4.62
N PHE A 123 7.79 -0.14 3.45
CA PHE A 123 8.58 0.10 2.24
C PHE A 123 8.43 1.52 1.70
N LEU A 124 7.24 2.12 1.77
CA LEU A 124 7.02 3.54 1.46
C LEU A 124 7.80 4.45 2.41
N THR A 125 7.84 4.11 3.69
CA THR A 125 8.62 4.86 4.70
C THR A 125 10.10 4.76 4.39
N ALA A 126 10.61 3.56 4.08
CA ALA A 126 12.00 3.36 3.66
C ALA A 126 12.33 4.15 2.38
N ALA A 127 11.39 4.22 1.42
CA ALA A 127 11.54 5.05 0.23
C ALA A 127 11.64 6.53 0.60
N THR A 128 10.76 7.00 1.50
CA THR A 128 10.69 8.38 1.99
C THR A 128 11.98 8.79 2.69
N VAL A 129 12.45 8.00 3.65
CA VAL A 129 13.72 8.25 4.34
C VAL A 129 14.89 8.22 3.36
N SER A 130 14.86 7.33 2.37
CA SER A 130 15.89 7.29 1.32
C SER A 130 15.94 8.57 0.46
N THR A 131 14.86 9.35 0.37
CA THR A 131 14.86 10.65 -0.33
C THR A 131 15.51 11.79 0.47
N LEU A 132 15.61 11.64 1.80
CA LEU A 132 16.21 12.60 2.73
C LEU A 132 17.73 12.45 2.78
N VAL A 133 18.24 11.23 2.57
CA VAL A 133 19.68 10.99 2.46
C VAL A 133 20.19 11.64 1.18
N TYR A 134 20.96 12.72 1.34
CA TYR A 134 21.57 13.45 0.25
C TYR A 134 22.46 12.53 -0.59
N ARG A 135 22.10 12.31 -1.87
CA ARG A 135 22.99 11.68 -2.83
C ARG A 135 23.83 12.75 -3.51
N SER A 136 25.13 12.73 -3.22
CA SER A 136 26.14 13.44 -4.01
C SER A 136 25.97 13.07 -5.48
N ARG A 137 25.99 14.07 -6.37
CA ARG A 137 26.10 13.84 -7.81
C ARG A 137 27.40 13.04 -8.01
N LEU A 138 27.30 11.74 -8.28
CA LEU A 138 28.36 11.10 -9.05
C LEU A 138 28.26 11.69 -10.44
N ASN A 139 29.07 12.73 -10.64
CA ASN A 139 29.36 13.40 -11.89
C ASN A 139 29.49 12.32 -12.97
N LYS A 140 28.57 12.34 -13.93
CA LYS A 140 28.75 11.74 -15.24
C LYS A 140 28.70 12.89 -16.24
#